data_AF-A0A086KXF8-F1
#
_entry.id   AF-A0A086KXF8-F1
#
_cell.length_a   1.000
_cell.length_b   1.000
_cell.length_c   1.000
_cell.angle_alpha   90.00
_cell.angle_beta   90.00
_cell.angle_gamma   90.00
#
_symmetry.space_group_name_H-M   'P 1'
#
loop_
_entity.id
_entity.type
_entity.pdbx_description
1 polymer ?
#
loop_
_entity_poly.entity_id
_entity_poly.type
_entity_poly.pdbx_seq_one_letter_code
_entity_poly.pdbx_strand_id
1 'polypeptide(L)'
;METRAEYENNVRQRSRAETRGVLAGSLAARGAAVEADENVNRLLLKLREKRGDVHASLFFLDDLVGTICDAKFSTREMVQIDAQYDRATRELEEEFERELRALQEEFDSDTQRLEAELAEVRLRLRRTEEMEKSRLEVDRRLREATASSEEEIAAVRRDFAQRIDRVQKEFDSEREAQEQAFQAKLAHRRELFNKRRQKLAGKAQAEEARTQEDLQRKKSVAHSQRKKATFELLLDEARSHPNDTTIRQLHKFMSSELSEVVNATVLEQLAEKSARLTAVSTEMQKKQADERRAAEHELDGKISAAEKKLASASEENAAQMIEDVANLKQMKEAKLRELEATFSLKLESALQVERLAIEPVQAERVFQIQQESLKNMVKVLGEFVVLNDPTAIGLTDQVKQAQARIEMERSRMKEIAGMKVLDLDKILKEKEAELKKQMEASIAALREKLKAQQEREEQLQREKHEAEMKKRKEEQRARRLKQLRRMINSAQPDDPEAADDIFKKYQDDAERLEAALAKERARQHMLLQSQLFQRANRKEHRLRQEGEVRRGRHFAVSPYASGRI
;
A
#
# COMPACT_ATOMS: atom_id res chain seq x y z
N MET A 1 -23.86 -27.74 94.01
CA MET A 1 -24.05 -29.14 94.44
C MET A 1 -25.12 -29.88 93.61
N GLU A 2 -25.97 -29.18 92.84
CA GLU A 2 -27.01 -29.81 92.01
C GLU A 2 -26.53 -30.38 90.67
N THR A 3 -25.30 -30.10 90.22
CA THR A 3 -24.80 -30.56 88.91
C THR A 3 -24.13 -31.94 88.91
N ARG A 4 -23.92 -32.58 90.07
CA ARG A 4 -23.25 -33.90 90.15
C ARG A 4 -24.23 -35.07 90.15
N ALA A 5 -25.45 -34.86 90.66
CA ALA A 5 -26.50 -35.88 90.71
C ALA A 5 -27.16 -36.13 89.33
N GLU A 6 -27.22 -35.11 88.47
CA GLU A 6 -27.77 -35.24 87.11
C GLU A 6 -26.84 -36.00 86.15
N TYR A 7 -25.52 -35.97 86.38
CA TYR A 7 -24.56 -36.69 85.56
C TYR A 7 -24.60 -38.21 85.80
N GLU A 8 -24.72 -38.64 87.05
CA GLU A 8 -24.78 -40.07 87.40
C GLU A 8 -26.08 -40.75 86.96
N ASN A 9 -27.20 -40.01 86.90
CA ASN A 9 -28.47 -40.54 86.40
C ASN A 9 -28.44 -40.76 84.87
N ASN A 10 -27.73 -39.90 84.13
CA ASN A 10 -27.56 -40.03 82.68
C ASN A 10 -26.68 -41.23 82.27
N VAL A 11 -25.69 -41.60 83.08
CA VAL A 11 -24.84 -42.77 82.79
C VAL A 11 -25.59 -44.09 83.04
N ARG A 12 -26.47 -44.15 84.05
CA ARG A 12 -27.29 -45.35 84.34
C ARG A 12 -28.41 -45.60 83.32
N GLN A 13 -28.91 -44.56 82.66
CA GLN A 13 -29.89 -44.74 81.57
C GLN A 13 -29.24 -45.27 80.28
N ARG A 14 -27.97 -44.94 80.00
CA ARG A 14 -27.26 -45.42 78.80
C ARG A 14 -26.88 -46.91 78.88
N SER A 15 -26.45 -47.41 80.04
CA SER A 15 -26.08 -48.83 80.19
C SER A 15 -27.27 -49.80 80.09
N ARG A 16 -28.49 -49.35 80.41
CA ARG A 16 -29.74 -50.11 80.23
C ARG A 16 -30.23 -50.13 78.78
N ALA A 17 -29.84 -49.16 77.95
CA ALA A 17 -30.16 -49.13 76.53
C ALA A 17 -29.27 -50.09 75.72
N GLU A 18 -28.00 -50.22 76.07
CA GLU A 18 -27.06 -51.13 75.38
C GLU A 18 -27.39 -52.61 75.59
N THR A 19 -27.86 -52.99 76.78
CA THR A 19 -28.17 -54.40 77.09
C THR A 19 -29.47 -54.92 76.47
N ARG A 20 -30.40 -54.05 76.06
CA ARG A 20 -31.59 -54.43 75.27
C ARG A 20 -31.34 -54.49 73.76
N GLY A 21 -30.29 -53.84 73.24
CA GLY A 21 -29.92 -53.89 71.83
C GLY A 21 -29.24 -55.20 71.39
N VAL A 22 -28.54 -55.88 72.30
CA VAL A 22 -27.70 -57.04 71.94
C VAL A 22 -28.53 -58.33 71.70
N LEU A 23 -29.69 -58.49 72.35
CA LEU A 23 -30.51 -59.70 72.19
C LEU A 23 -31.50 -59.64 71.00
N ALA A 24 -31.82 -58.45 70.49
CA ALA A 24 -32.64 -58.31 69.28
C ALA A 24 -31.82 -58.46 67.97
N GLY A 25 -30.49 -58.31 68.02
CA GLY A 25 -29.60 -58.45 66.85
C GLY A 25 -29.28 -59.88 66.41
N SER A 26 -29.54 -60.90 67.25
CA SER A 26 -29.11 -62.28 66.98
C SER A 26 -30.06 -63.09 66.09
N LEU A 27 -31.37 -62.79 66.09
CA LEU A 27 -32.35 -63.48 65.24
C LEU A 27 -32.59 -62.80 63.89
N ALA A 28 -32.31 -61.50 63.76
CA ALA A 28 -32.32 -60.80 62.46
C ALA A 28 -31.07 -61.13 61.60
N ALA A 29 -29.96 -61.54 62.22
CA ALA A 29 -28.71 -61.84 61.51
C ALA A 29 -28.72 -63.15 60.72
N ARG A 30 -29.58 -64.13 61.04
CA ARG A 30 -29.66 -65.40 60.27
C ARG A 30 -30.52 -65.31 59.01
N GLY A 31 -31.57 -64.49 58.99
CA GLY A 31 -32.34 -64.19 57.77
C GLY A 31 -31.56 -63.27 56.81
N ALA A 32 -30.88 -62.26 57.37
CA ALA A 32 -30.05 -61.34 56.58
C ALA A 32 -28.79 -62.00 55.98
N ALA A 33 -28.29 -63.11 56.54
CA ALA A 33 -27.12 -63.81 55.99
C ALA A 33 -27.42 -64.59 54.70
N VAL A 34 -28.63 -65.15 54.55
CA VAL A 34 -29.03 -65.88 53.33
C VAL A 34 -29.39 -64.91 52.20
N GLU A 35 -30.07 -63.80 52.52
CA GLU A 35 -30.29 -62.70 51.56
C GLU A 35 -29.01 -61.94 51.23
N ALA A 36 -28.03 -61.87 52.14
CA ALA A 36 -26.71 -61.31 51.86
C ALA A 36 -25.91 -62.21 50.92
N ASP A 37 -25.97 -63.55 51.04
CA ASP A 37 -25.27 -64.45 50.12
C ASP A 37 -25.85 -64.45 48.70
N GLU A 38 -27.17 -64.35 48.54
CA GLU A 38 -27.79 -64.18 47.22
C GLU A 38 -27.51 -62.79 46.62
N ASN A 39 -27.49 -61.74 47.45
CA ASN A 39 -27.11 -60.39 47.02
C ASN A 39 -25.62 -60.27 46.72
N VAL A 40 -24.75 -60.99 47.44
CA VAL A 40 -23.31 -61.08 47.18
C VAL A 40 -23.05 -61.86 45.91
N ASN A 41 -23.76 -62.95 45.64
CA ASN A 41 -23.65 -63.67 44.36
C ASN A 41 -24.19 -62.86 43.17
N ARG A 42 -25.30 -62.10 43.35
CA ARG A 42 -25.75 -61.10 42.35
C ARG A 42 -24.78 -59.95 42.19
N LEU A 43 -24.14 -59.49 43.27
CA LEU A 43 -23.09 -58.48 43.24
C LEU A 43 -21.83 -59.01 42.57
N LEU A 44 -21.48 -60.29 42.72
CA LEU A 44 -20.35 -60.94 42.06
C LEU A 44 -20.62 -61.18 40.57
N LEU A 45 -21.87 -61.48 40.19
CA LEU A 45 -22.31 -61.53 38.79
C LEU A 45 -22.33 -60.14 38.16
N LYS A 46 -22.91 -59.14 38.84
CA LYS A 46 -22.84 -57.73 38.43
C LYS A 46 -21.43 -57.17 38.47
N LEU A 47 -20.56 -57.64 39.36
CA LEU A 47 -19.14 -57.29 39.38
C LEU A 47 -18.42 -58.00 38.26
N ARG A 48 -18.78 -59.22 37.83
CA ARG A 48 -18.22 -59.88 36.64
C ARG A 48 -18.73 -59.27 35.34
N GLU A 49 -19.99 -58.87 35.25
CA GLU A 49 -20.55 -58.07 34.15
C GLU A 49 -19.90 -56.70 34.12
N LYS A 50 -19.81 -56.00 35.25
CA LYS A 50 -19.05 -54.75 35.37
C LYS A 50 -17.54 -54.95 35.20
N ARG A 51 -16.97 -56.14 35.43
CA ARG A 51 -15.57 -56.46 35.11
C ARG A 51 -15.42 -56.77 33.61
N GLY A 52 -16.47 -57.22 32.94
CA GLY A 52 -16.59 -57.26 31.49
C GLY A 52 -16.70 -55.86 30.89
N ASP A 53 -17.50 -54.98 31.50
CA ASP A 53 -17.63 -53.56 31.13
C ASP A 53 -16.38 -52.75 31.50
N VAL A 54 -15.69 -53.10 32.59
CA VAL A 54 -14.37 -52.56 32.98
C VAL A 54 -13.26 -53.19 32.17
N HIS A 55 -13.41 -54.39 31.60
CA HIS A 55 -12.50 -54.89 30.57
C HIS A 55 -12.70 -54.15 29.24
N ALA A 56 -13.93 -53.80 28.88
CA ALA A 56 -14.21 -52.87 27.78
C ALA A 56 -13.74 -51.42 28.09
N SER A 57 -13.76 -51.01 29.35
CA SER A 57 -13.20 -49.73 29.81
C SER A 57 -11.70 -49.78 30.08
N LEU A 58 -11.10 -50.97 30.17
CA LEU A 58 -9.65 -51.21 30.14
C LEU A 58 -9.16 -51.07 28.71
N PHE A 59 -9.96 -51.31 27.68
CA PHE A 59 -9.66 -50.84 26.33
C PHE A 59 -9.79 -49.32 26.21
N PHE A 60 -10.73 -48.68 26.90
CA PHE A 60 -10.77 -47.21 26.94
C PHE A 60 -9.63 -46.63 27.78
N LEU A 61 -9.15 -47.32 28.82
CA LEU A 61 -8.00 -46.94 29.64
C LEU A 61 -6.68 -47.41 29.03
N ASP A 62 -6.62 -48.41 28.16
CA ASP A 62 -5.45 -48.80 27.35
C ASP A 62 -5.40 -47.99 26.05
N ASP A 63 -6.53 -47.46 25.56
CA ASP A 63 -6.57 -46.38 24.56
C ASP A 63 -6.28 -45.02 25.22
N LEU A 64 -6.70 -44.78 26.47
CA LEU A 64 -6.33 -43.57 27.22
C LEU A 64 -4.89 -43.66 27.73
N VAL A 65 -4.40 -44.83 28.13
CA VAL A 65 -3.00 -45.08 28.54
C VAL A 65 -2.15 -45.27 27.30
N GLY A 66 -2.67 -45.74 26.18
CA GLY A 66 -2.05 -45.71 24.86
C GLY A 66 -1.91 -44.27 24.38
N THR A 67 -2.98 -43.48 24.41
CA THR A 67 -2.91 -42.04 24.11
C THR A 67 -2.15 -41.23 25.16
N ILE A 68 -2.10 -41.63 26.44
CA ILE A 68 -1.31 -40.97 27.50
C ILE A 68 0.15 -41.44 27.48
N CYS A 69 0.47 -42.67 27.09
CA CYS A 69 1.84 -43.17 26.95
C CYS A 69 2.45 -42.75 25.61
N ASP A 70 1.67 -42.75 24.53
CA ASP A 70 2.01 -42.08 23.27
C ASP A 70 2.07 -40.57 23.48
N ALA A 71 1.21 -39.97 24.33
CA ALA A 71 1.38 -38.59 24.75
C ALA A 71 2.64 -38.40 25.60
N LYS A 72 3.07 -39.34 26.44
CA LYS A 72 4.29 -39.21 27.26
C LYS A 72 5.58 -39.31 26.44
N PHE A 73 5.61 -40.10 25.37
CA PHE A 73 6.70 -40.06 24.40
C PHE A 73 6.59 -38.82 23.48
N SER A 74 5.38 -38.45 23.05
CA SER A 74 5.15 -37.27 22.20
C SER A 74 5.50 -35.95 22.88
N THR A 75 5.17 -35.84 24.17
CA THR A 75 5.45 -34.68 25.01
C THR A 75 6.91 -34.65 25.40
N ARG A 76 7.59 -35.78 25.66
CA ARG A 76 8.99 -35.74 26.09
C ARG A 76 9.91 -35.14 25.03
N GLU A 77 9.81 -35.56 23.78
CA GLU A 77 10.61 -34.97 22.70
C GLU A 77 10.15 -33.54 22.33
N MET A 78 8.84 -33.26 22.34
CA MET A 78 8.36 -31.89 22.10
C MET A 78 8.78 -30.93 23.21
N VAL A 79 8.70 -31.36 24.47
CA VAL A 79 9.18 -30.63 25.66
C VAL A 79 10.70 -30.48 25.62
N GLN A 80 11.45 -31.45 25.09
CA GLN A 80 12.89 -31.29 24.86
C GLN A 80 13.18 -30.26 23.77
N ILE A 81 12.42 -30.27 22.67
CA ILE A 81 12.55 -29.30 21.59
C ILE A 81 12.20 -27.89 22.08
N ASP A 82 11.12 -27.75 22.86
CA ASP A 82 10.70 -26.48 23.47
C ASP A 82 11.72 -26.02 24.51
N ALA A 83 12.22 -26.90 25.37
CA ALA A 83 13.26 -26.56 26.33
C ALA A 83 14.61 -26.20 25.68
N GLN A 84 14.94 -26.76 24.52
CA GLN A 84 16.11 -26.34 23.73
C GLN A 84 15.90 -24.93 23.15
N TYR A 85 14.70 -24.62 22.67
CA TYR A 85 14.37 -23.29 22.18
C TYR A 85 14.39 -22.25 23.30
N ASP A 86 13.76 -22.54 24.44
CA ASP A 86 13.76 -21.63 25.61
C ASP A 86 15.18 -21.35 26.12
N ARG A 87 16.11 -22.29 25.98
CA ARG A 87 17.53 -22.07 26.29
C ARG A 87 18.18 -21.17 25.26
N ALA A 88 18.01 -21.47 23.97
CA ALA A 88 18.58 -20.68 22.89
C ALA A 88 18.06 -19.24 22.87
N THR A 89 16.78 -19.00 23.17
CA THR A 89 16.22 -17.65 23.27
C THR A 89 16.80 -16.90 24.47
N ARG A 90 16.95 -17.55 25.63
CA ARG A 90 17.60 -16.93 26.80
C ARG A 90 19.06 -16.59 26.54
N GLU A 91 19.80 -17.48 25.88
CA GLU A 91 21.19 -17.21 25.49
C GLU A 91 21.28 -15.98 24.58
N LEU A 92 20.38 -15.88 23.59
CA LEU A 92 20.29 -14.73 22.68
C LEU A 92 19.89 -13.43 23.40
N GLU A 93 18.94 -13.49 24.32
CA GLU A 93 18.55 -12.35 25.17
C GLU A 93 19.74 -11.87 26.03
N GLU A 94 20.44 -12.80 26.68
CA GLU A 94 21.63 -12.48 27.49
C GLU A 94 22.77 -11.90 26.67
N GLU A 95 23.04 -12.44 25.48
CA GLU A 95 24.03 -11.91 24.54
C GLU A 95 23.67 -10.49 24.08
N PHE A 96 22.42 -10.28 23.68
CA PHE A 96 21.92 -8.96 23.29
C PHE A 96 22.03 -7.94 24.43
N GLU A 97 21.65 -8.31 25.66
CA GLU A 97 21.80 -7.43 26.82
C GLU A 97 23.26 -7.11 27.12
N ARG A 98 24.17 -8.08 27.02
CA ARG A 98 25.62 -7.85 27.22
C ARG A 98 26.16 -6.88 26.17
N GLU A 99 25.85 -7.08 24.89
CA GLU A 99 26.29 -6.21 23.81
C GLU A 99 25.69 -4.79 23.91
N LEU A 100 24.42 -4.69 24.33
CA LEU A 100 23.76 -3.40 24.54
C LEU A 100 24.39 -2.62 25.70
N ARG A 101 24.71 -3.30 26.81
CA ARG A 101 25.42 -2.68 27.96
C ARG A 101 26.80 -2.20 27.56
N ALA A 102 27.57 -3.03 26.85
CA ALA A 102 28.90 -2.65 26.34
C ALA A 102 28.82 -1.41 25.42
N LEU A 103 27.83 -1.37 24.52
CA LEU A 103 27.62 -0.22 23.64
C LEU A 103 27.23 1.06 24.41
N GLN A 104 26.48 0.91 25.50
CA GLN A 104 26.09 2.02 26.36
C GLN A 104 27.28 2.55 27.18
N GLU A 105 28.11 1.67 27.73
CA GLU A 105 29.35 2.03 28.43
C GLU A 105 30.34 2.75 27.49
N GLU A 106 30.48 2.30 26.23
CA GLU A 106 31.27 2.98 25.21
C GLU A 106 30.76 4.41 24.96
N PHE A 107 29.45 4.58 24.83
CA PHE A 107 28.83 5.89 24.61
C PHE A 107 29.02 6.81 25.82
N ASP A 108 28.79 6.30 27.03
CA ASP A 108 28.95 7.08 28.26
C ASP A 108 30.42 7.51 28.43
N SER A 109 31.39 6.62 28.16
CA SER A 109 32.82 6.97 28.18
C SER A 109 33.16 8.06 27.16
N ASP A 110 32.63 7.97 25.93
CA ASP A 110 32.84 8.99 24.91
C ASP A 110 32.22 10.34 25.28
N THR A 111 31.03 10.35 25.91
CA THR A 111 30.42 11.60 26.39
C THR A 111 31.24 12.26 27.50
N GLN A 112 31.71 11.48 28.48
CA GLN A 112 32.59 11.97 29.55
C GLN A 112 33.89 12.57 29.00
N ARG A 113 34.49 11.94 27.97
CA ARG A 113 35.68 12.47 27.30
C ARG A 113 35.41 13.81 26.63
N LEU A 114 34.31 13.93 25.90
CA LEU A 114 33.93 15.18 25.23
C LEU A 114 33.63 16.29 26.26
N GLU A 115 33.00 15.96 27.38
CA GLU A 115 32.72 16.92 28.46
C GLU A 115 34.00 17.42 29.12
N ALA A 116 34.99 16.54 29.34
CA ALA A 116 36.31 16.91 29.81
C ALA A 116 37.06 17.82 28.81
N GLU A 117 37.03 17.49 27.51
CA GLU A 117 37.59 18.34 26.45
C GLU A 117 36.98 19.76 26.47
N LEU A 118 35.66 19.87 26.58
CA LEU A 118 34.97 21.16 26.64
C LEU A 118 35.33 21.94 27.91
N ALA A 119 35.43 21.26 29.06
CA ALA A 119 35.84 21.88 30.32
C ALA A 119 37.27 22.45 30.24
N GLU A 120 38.21 21.71 29.64
CA GLU A 120 39.56 22.21 29.41
C GLU A 120 39.60 23.43 28.48
N VAL A 121 38.85 23.38 27.38
CA VAL A 121 38.78 24.51 26.42
C VAL A 121 38.20 25.74 27.11
N ARG A 122 37.12 25.60 27.90
CA ARG A 122 36.54 26.70 28.69
C ARG A 122 37.54 27.31 29.65
N LEU A 123 38.33 26.49 30.33
CA LEU A 123 39.40 26.94 31.24
C LEU A 123 40.50 27.71 30.49
N ARG A 124 40.95 27.20 29.35
CA ARG A 124 41.97 27.87 28.51
C ARG A 124 41.46 29.23 28.03
N LEU A 125 40.23 29.28 27.54
CA LEU A 125 39.61 30.48 26.98
C LEU A 125 39.37 31.56 28.03
N ARG A 126 39.00 31.17 29.27
CA ARG A 126 38.93 32.09 30.41
C ARG A 126 40.31 32.67 30.75
N ARG A 127 41.36 31.85 30.80
CA ARG A 127 42.72 32.32 31.10
C ARG A 127 43.24 33.28 30.02
N THR A 128 42.98 33.02 28.75
CA THR A 128 43.38 33.91 27.66
C THR A 128 42.61 35.24 27.71
N GLU A 129 41.30 35.20 27.99
CA GLU A 129 40.49 36.41 28.17
C GLU A 129 41.00 37.29 29.32
N GLU A 130 41.30 36.70 30.48
CA GLU A 130 41.87 37.41 31.63
C GLU A 130 43.23 38.05 31.30
N MET A 131 44.09 37.34 30.57
CA MET A 131 45.40 37.84 30.14
C MET A 131 45.28 39.01 29.14
N GLU A 132 44.35 38.94 28.19
CA GLU A 132 44.13 40.03 27.22
C GLU A 132 43.52 41.27 27.86
N LYS A 133 42.55 41.09 28.76
CA LYS A 133 42.01 42.18 29.57
C LYS A 133 43.10 42.86 30.41
N SER A 134 43.96 42.07 31.04
CA SER A 134 45.09 42.58 31.84
C SER A 134 46.09 43.36 30.97
N ARG A 135 46.41 42.87 29.76
CA ARG A 135 47.27 43.58 28.80
C ARG A 135 46.69 44.91 28.37
N LEU A 136 45.41 44.94 27.98
CA LEU A 136 44.72 46.16 27.60
C LEU A 136 44.67 47.17 28.76
N GLU A 137 44.55 46.70 30.00
CA GLU A 137 44.55 47.57 31.17
C GLU A 137 45.91 48.21 31.42
N VAL A 138 47.00 47.46 31.25
CA VAL A 138 48.36 47.99 31.31
C VAL A 138 48.60 49.02 30.21
N ASP A 139 48.19 48.71 28.97
CA ASP A 139 48.29 49.63 27.83
C ASP A 139 47.50 50.92 28.07
N ARG A 140 46.31 50.83 28.68
CA ARG A 140 45.52 52.00 29.08
C ARG A 140 46.29 52.88 30.07
N ARG A 141 46.86 52.29 31.13
CA ARG A 141 47.61 53.03 32.16
C ARG A 141 48.84 53.74 31.57
N LEU A 142 49.54 53.08 30.65
CA LEU A 142 50.69 53.68 29.95
C LEU A 142 50.29 54.85 29.05
N ARG A 143 49.19 54.72 28.30
CA ARG A 143 48.67 55.78 27.44
C ARG A 143 48.07 56.95 28.21
N GLU A 144 47.42 56.70 29.34
CA GLU A 144 46.96 57.76 30.24
C GLU A 144 48.13 58.53 30.86
N ALA A 145 49.22 57.85 31.24
CA ALA A 145 50.41 58.49 31.80
C ALA A 145 51.22 59.32 30.79
N THR A 146 51.03 59.09 29.49
CA THR A 146 51.72 59.79 28.39
C THR A 146 50.85 60.84 27.70
N ALA A 147 49.56 60.93 28.06
CA ALA A 147 48.64 61.93 27.54
C ALA A 147 48.94 63.32 28.12
N SER A 148 48.81 64.35 27.29
CA SER A 148 49.18 65.73 27.61
C SER A 148 48.00 66.63 27.95
N SER A 149 46.76 66.16 27.71
CA SER A 149 45.51 66.89 27.99
C SER A 149 44.41 65.98 28.56
N GLU A 150 43.44 66.57 29.26
CA GLU A 150 42.26 65.86 29.79
C GLU A 150 41.39 65.25 28.68
N GLU A 151 41.31 65.89 27.52
CA GLU A 151 40.58 65.39 26.35
C GLU A 151 41.22 64.13 25.77
N GLU A 152 42.56 64.06 25.73
CA GLU A 152 43.31 62.86 25.32
C GLU A 152 43.11 61.71 26.31
N ILE A 153 43.11 61.98 27.63
CA ILE A 153 42.81 60.97 28.66
C ILE A 153 41.39 60.42 28.49
N ALA A 154 40.40 61.29 28.23
CA ALA A 154 39.02 60.87 27.98
C ALA A 154 38.88 60.05 26.68
N ALA A 155 39.65 60.37 25.64
CA ALA A 155 39.71 59.59 24.41
C ALA A 155 40.32 58.20 24.64
N VAL A 156 41.43 58.11 25.38
CA VAL A 156 42.07 56.84 25.75
C VAL A 156 41.13 55.93 26.54
N ARG A 157 40.32 56.49 27.45
CA ARG A 157 39.30 55.73 28.20
C ARG A 157 38.18 55.19 27.31
N ARG A 158 37.70 56.00 26.35
CA ARG A 158 36.69 55.58 25.37
C ARG A 158 37.23 54.47 24.46
N ASP A 159 38.46 54.62 23.97
CA ASP A 159 39.13 53.61 23.15
C ASP A 159 39.36 52.30 23.90
N PHE A 160 39.74 52.36 25.17
CA PHE A 160 39.88 51.18 26.03
C PHE A 160 38.54 50.47 26.23
N ALA A 161 37.47 51.19 26.57
CA ALA A 161 36.15 50.61 26.73
C ALA A 161 35.69 49.90 25.45
N GLN A 162 35.86 50.54 24.29
CA GLN A 162 35.54 49.92 23.00
C GLN A 162 36.39 48.68 22.70
N ARG A 163 37.68 48.67 23.07
CA ARG A 163 38.56 47.51 22.87
C ARG A 163 38.19 46.33 23.78
N ILE A 164 37.86 46.60 25.05
CA ILE A 164 37.38 45.58 25.98
C ILE A 164 36.06 44.97 25.50
N ASP A 165 35.12 45.79 25.02
CA ASP A 165 33.85 45.31 24.47
C ASP A 165 34.05 44.43 23.22
N ARG A 166 35.04 44.74 22.39
CA ARG A 166 35.39 43.91 21.21
C ARG A 166 35.98 42.57 21.64
N VAL A 167 36.97 42.60 22.53
CA VAL A 167 37.58 41.37 23.08
C VAL A 167 36.54 40.48 23.77
N GLN A 168 35.61 41.09 24.52
CA GLN A 168 34.51 40.34 25.15
C GLN A 168 33.65 39.63 24.11
N LYS A 169 33.23 40.34 23.04
CA LYS A 169 32.42 39.77 21.96
C LYS A 169 33.17 38.68 21.19
N GLU A 170 34.46 38.84 20.95
CA GLU A 170 35.30 37.83 20.30
C GLU A 170 35.33 36.55 21.13
N PHE A 171 35.64 36.63 22.44
CA PHE A 171 35.65 35.44 23.31
C PHE A 171 34.27 34.82 23.53
N ASP A 172 33.20 35.63 23.59
CA ASP A 172 31.84 35.09 23.68
C ASP A 172 31.45 34.35 22.39
N SER A 173 31.82 34.88 21.22
CA SER A 173 31.64 34.18 19.94
C SER A 173 32.46 32.88 19.85
N GLU A 174 33.68 32.87 20.38
CA GLU A 174 34.50 31.65 20.44
C GLU A 174 33.90 30.62 21.41
N ARG A 175 33.33 31.03 22.54
CA ARG A 175 32.62 30.13 23.46
C ARG A 175 31.43 29.48 22.78
N GLU A 176 30.59 30.28 22.12
CA GLU A 176 29.44 29.78 21.36
C GLU A 176 29.89 28.81 20.25
N ALA A 177 30.96 29.13 19.52
CA ALA A 177 31.51 28.24 18.50
C ALA A 177 32.00 26.90 19.07
N GLN A 178 32.68 26.92 20.23
CA GLN A 178 33.14 25.70 20.91
C GLN A 178 31.97 24.87 21.46
N GLU A 179 30.94 25.52 22.00
CA GLU A 179 29.72 24.84 22.46
C GLU A 179 28.95 24.21 21.29
N GLN A 180 28.82 24.92 20.17
CA GLN A 180 28.23 24.35 18.95
C GLN A 180 29.04 23.18 18.40
N ALA A 181 30.38 23.28 18.39
CA ALA A 181 31.25 22.19 17.96
C ALA A 181 31.13 20.96 18.87
N PHE A 182 31.01 21.15 20.19
CA PHE A 182 30.73 20.08 21.14
C PHE A 182 29.36 19.44 20.90
N GLN A 183 28.30 20.24 20.75
CA GLN A 183 26.96 19.74 20.47
C GLN A 183 26.92 18.95 19.16
N ALA A 184 27.64 19.39 18.12
CA ALA A 184 27.77 18.67 16.86
C ALA A 184 28.50 17.32 17.04
N LYS A 185 29.62 17.28 17.79
CA LYS A 185 30.33 16.03 18.11
C LYS A 185 29.44 15.06 18.91
N LEU A 186 28.70 15.56 19.89
CA LEU A 186 27.80 14.77 20.72
C LEU A 186 26.60 14.24 19.93
N ALA A 187 26.00 15.06 19.06
CA ALA A 187 24.96 14.64 18.13
C ALA A 187 25.46 13.53 17.20
N HIS A 188 26.67 13.68 16.64
CA HIS A 188 27.28 12.65 15.80
C HIS A 188 27.51 11.33 16.57
N ARG A 189 27.99 11.38 17.81
CA ARG A 189 28.14 10.18 18.67
C ARG A 189 26.79 9.53 18.99
N ARG A 190 25.75 10.31 19.28
CA ARG A 190 24.38 9.82 19.48
C ARG A 190 23.83 9.13 18.24
N GLU A 191 24.07 9.68 17.06
CA GLU A 191 23.67 9.05 15.80
C GLU A 191 24.40 7.72 15.58
N LEU A 192 25.71 7.66 15.84
CA LEU A 192 26.50 6.43 15.73
C LEU A 192 26.02 5.37 16.73
N PHE A 193 25.77 5.75 17.98
CA PHE A 193 25.18 4.88 19.00
C PHE A 193 23.83 4.34 18.54
N ASN A 194 22.92 5.22 18.10
CA ASN A 194 21.59 4.81 17.61
C ASN A 194 21.68 3.88 16.39
N LYS A 195 22.59 4.15 15.44
CA LYS A 195 22.83 3.27 14.28
C LYS A 195 23.36 1.91 14.70
N ARG A 196 24.31 1.85 15.65
CA ARG A 196 24.84 0.58 16.18
C ARG A 196 23.77 -0.19 16.95
N ARG A 197 23.00 0.49 17.81
CA ARG A 197 21.87 -0.09 18.55
C ARG A 197 20.82 -0.68 17.61
N GLN A 198 20.46 0.03 16.54
CA GLN A 198 19.54 -0.48 15.52
C GLN A 198 20.10 -1.72 14.80
N LYS A 199 21.41 -1.74 14.49
CA LYS A 199 22.06 -2.92 13.91
C LYS A 199 22.06 -4.12 14.85
N LEU A 200 22.32 -3.91 16.15
CA LEU A 200 22.25 -4.97 17.16
C LEU A 200 20.83 -5.51 17.29
N ALA A 201 19.82 -4.64 17.39
CA ALA A 201 18.42 -5.05 17.43
C ALA A 201 18.01 -5.83 16.18
N GLY A 202 18.45 -5.40 14.99
CA GLY A 202 18.20 -6.11 13.74
C GLY A 202 18.88 -7.49 13.66
N LYS A 203 20.09 -7.63 14.22
CA LYS A 203 20.77 -8.93 14.34
C LYS A 203 20.03 -9.87 15.29
N ALA A 204 19.67 -9.39 16.47
CA ALA A 204 18.93 -10.18 17.46
C ALA A 204 17.58 -10.67 16.91
N GLN A 205 16.83 -9.80 16.23
CA GLN A 205 15.57 -10.19 15.57
C GLN A 205 15.79 -11.23 14.46
N ALA A 206 16.86 -11.10 13.67
CA ALA A 206 17.17 -12.06 12.62
C ALA A 206 17.59 -13.42 13.19
N GLU A 207 18.30 -13.44 14.31
CA GLU A 207 18.69 -14.67 15.00
C GLU A 207 17.50 -15.32 15.73
N GLU A 208 16.63 -14.54 16.36
CA GLU A 208 15.36 -15.02 16.94
C GLU A 208 14.45 -15.65 15.87
N ALA A 209 14.33 -15.01 14.70
CA ALA A 209 13.59 -15.58 13.58
C ALA A 209 14.19 -16.93 13.12
N ARG A 210 15.53 -17.04 13.08
CA ARG A 210 16.21 -18.30 12.73
C ARG A 210 15.98 -19.38 13.77
N THR A 211 16.07 -19.07 15.07
CA THR A 211 15.83 -20.06 16.14
C THR A 211 14.37 -20.52 16.12
N GLN A 212 13.43 -19.62 15.82
CA GLN A 212 12.02 -19.97 15.66
C GLN A 212 11.76 -20.85 14.42
N GLU A 213 12.38 -20.55 13.29
CA GLU A 213 12.32 -21.40 12.10
C GLU A 213 12.89 -22.80 12.38
N ASP A 214 14.04 -22.88 13.06
CA ASP A 214 14.66 -24.16 13.40
C ASP A 214 13.83 -24.96 14.42
N LEU A 215 13.15 -24.29 15.36
CA LEU A 215 12.16 -24.92 16.25
C LEU A 215 11.02 -25.54 15.42
N GLN A 216 10.43 -24.78 14.51
CA GLN A 216 9.33 -25.26 13.67
C GLN A 216 9.78 -26.42 12.78
N ARG A 217 10.99 -26.36 12.20
CA ARG A 217 11.59 -27.45 11.44
C ARG A 217 11.73 -28.71 12.28
N LYS A 218 12.34 -28.63 13.47
CA LYS A 218 12.48 -29.77 14.39
C LYS A 218 11.14 -30.38 14.77
N LYS A 219 10.13 -29.56 15.09
CA LYS A 219 8.76 -30.02 15.37
C LYS A 219 8.13 -30.72 14.17
N SER A 220 8.28 -30.18 12.96
CA SER A 220 7.73 -30.78 11.75
C SER A 220 8.37 -32.13 11.41
N VAL A 221 9.69 -32.25 11.59
CA VAL A 221 10.43 -33.49 11.38
C VAL A 221 10.03 -34.55 12.39
N ALA A 222 9.95 -34.19 13.68
CA ALA A 222 9.50 -35.10 14.74
C ALA A 222 8.07 -35.58 14.47
N HIS A 223 7.16 -34.67 14.08
CA HIS A 223 5.79 -35.02 13.70
C HIS A 223 5.73 -35.97 12.50
N SER A 224 6.53 -35.73 11.46
CA SER A 224 6.61 -36.59 10.28
C SER A 224 7.17 -37.99 10.60
N GLN A 225 8.21 -38.07 11.43
CA GLN A 225 8.79 -39.35 11.86
C GLN A 225 7.77 -40.17 12.67
N ARG A 226 7.03 -39.52 13.58
CA ARG A 226 5.97 -40.17 14.35
C ARG A 226 4.88 -40.73 13.48
N LYS A 227 4.37 -39.93 12.53
CA LYS A 227 3.36 -40.39 11.56
C LYS A 227 3.80 -41.64 10.81
N LYS A 228 5.05 -41.66 10.33
CA LYS A 228 5.62 -42.84 9.67
C LYS A 228 5.66 -44.06 10.60
N ALA A 229 6.10 -43.89 11.84
CA ALA A 229 6.11 -44.97 12.83
C ALA A 229 4.69 -45.48 13.16
N THR A 230 3.72 -44.58 13.36
CA THR A 230 2.31 -44.94 13.58
C THR A 230 1.72 -45.67 12.38
N PHE A 231 2.03 -45.23 11.17
CA PHE A 231 1.62 -45.93 9.94
C PHE A 231 2.18 -47.36 9.88
N GLU A 232 3.47 -47.53 10.14
CA GLU A 232 4.13 -48.85 10.14
C GLU A 232 3.53 -49.78 11.20
N LEU A 233 3.27 -49.27 12.41
CA LEU A 233 2.61 -50.04 13.48
C LEU A 233 1.20 -50.50 13.07
N LEU A 234 0.37 -49.59 12.56
CA LEU A 234 -0.99 -49.93 12.10
C LEU A 234 -0.97 -50.90 10.92
N LEU A 235 0.03 -50.79 10.04
CA LEU A 235 0.19 -51.69 8.91
C LEU A 235 0.60 -53.10 9.37
N ASP A 236 1.53 -53.21 10.32
CA ASP A 236 1.98 -54.49 10.88
C ASP A 236 0.90 -55.15 11.74
N GLU A 237 0.10 -54.36 12.47
CA GLU A 237 -1.08 -54.84 13.19
C GLU A 237 -2.13 -55.40 12.21
N ALA A 238 -2.42 -54.68 11.13
CA ALA A 238 -3.33 -55.16 10.09
C ALA A 238 -2.81 -56.44 9.39
N ARG A 239 -1.49 -56.57 9.18
CA ARG A 239 -0.86 -57.77 8.60
C ARG A 239 -0.88 -58.99 9.52
N SER A 240 -0.66 -58.78 10.82
CA SER A 240 -0.68 -59.87 11.81
C SER A 240 -2.09 -60.34 12.13
N HIS A 241 -3.05 -59.41 12.16
CA HIS A 241 -4.47 -59.69 12.46
C HIS A 241 -5.40 -58.95 11.49
N PRO A 242 -5.59 -59.47 10.25
CA PRO A 242 -6.48 -58.86 9.27
C PRO A 242 -7.94 -59.05 9.71
N ASN A 243 -8.52 -58.01 10.28
CA ASN A 243 -9.92 -57.95 10.67
C ASN A 243 -10.53 -56.59 10.30
N ASP A 244 -11.85 -56.48 10.37
CA ASP A 244 -12.57 -55.26 9.99
C ASP A 244 -12.07 -54.01 10.74
N THR A 245 -11.71 -54.17 12.02
CA THR A 245 -11.29 -53.07 12.89
C THR A 245 -9.91 -52.54 12.50
N THR A 246 -8.91 -53.41 12.35
CA THR A 246 -7.52 -53.04 12.05
C THR A 246 -7.40 -52.42 10.65
N ILE A 247 -8.08 -53.00 9.65
CA ILE A 247 -8.10 -52.48 8.28
C ILE A 247 -8.81 -51.11 8.21
N ARG A 248 -9.90 -50.91 8.95
CA ARG A 248 -10.57 -49.60 9.03
C ARG A 248 -9.73 -48.56 9.76
N GLN A 249 -9.01 -48.93 10.81
CA GLN A 249 -8.10 -48.01 11.53
C GLN A 249 -6.96 -47.54 10.62
N LEU A 250 -6.33 -48.46 9.87
CA LEU A 250 -5.31 -48.13 8.88
C LEU A 250 -5.86 -47.19 7.79
N HIS A 251 -7.03 -47.50 7.20
CA HIS A 251 -7.65 -46.64 6.20
C HIS A 251 -8.02 -45.25 6.75
N LYS A 252 -8.55 -45.17 7.98
CA LYS A 252 -8.85 -43.89 8.65
C LYS A 252 -7.59 -43.06 8.85
N PHE A 253 -6.50 -43.68 9.30
CA PHE A 253 -5.22 -43.01 9.49
C PHE A 253 -4.70 -42.43 8.16
N MET A 254 -4.65 -43.24 7.09
CA MET A 254 -4.24 -42.77 5.75
C MET A 254 -5.14 -41.63 5.23
N SER A 255 -6.45 -41.73 5.45
CA SER A 255 -7.41 -40.68 5.07
C SER A 255 -7.18 -39.38 5.84
N SER A 256 -6.90 -39.47 7.15
CA SER A 256 -6.57 -38.29 7.95
C SER A 256 -5.25 -37.65 7.51
N GLU A 257 -4.22 -38.44 7.20
CA GLU A 257 -2.96 -37.91 6.67
C GLU A 257 -3.15 -37.18 5.35
N LEU A 258 -3.94 -37.75 4.43
CA LEU A 258 -4.30 -37.06 3.18
C LEU A 258 -4.97 -35.71 3.46
N SER A 259 -5.95 -35.68 4.37
CA SER A 259 -6.66 -34.45 4.69
C SER A 259 -5.73 -33.38 5.29
N GLU A 260 -4.79 -33.78 6.14
CA GLU A 260 -3.82 -32.88 6.75
C GLU A 260 -2.83 -32.33 5.73
N VAL A 261 -2.29 -33.17 4.85
CA VAL A 261 -1.35 -32.73 3.80
C VAL A 261 -2.05 -31.80 2.81
N VAL A 262 -3.29 -32.09 2.41
CA VAL A 262 -4.08 -31.20 1.55
C VAL A 262 -4.33 -29.86 2.25
N ASN A 263 -4.75 -29.86 3.51
CA ASN A 263 -4.99 -28.62 4.26
C ASN A 263 -3.71 -27.79 4.42
N ALA A 264 -2.58 -28.42 4.74
CA ALA A 264 -1.28 -27.76 4.84
C ALA A 264 -0.86 -27.14 3.50
N THR A 265 -1.03 -27.88 2.41
CA THR A 265 -0.74 -27.39 1.05
C THR A 265 -1.62 -26.19 0.69
N VAL A 266 -2.92 -26.24 1.02
CA VAL A 266 -3.84 -25.12 0.75
C VAL A 266 -3.43 -23.87 1.55
N LEU A 267 -3.02 -24.02 2.82
CA LEU A 267 -2.53 -22.90 3.63
C LEU A 267 -1.24 -22.29 3.05
N GLU A 268 -0.28 -23.12 2.65
CA GLU A 268 0.95 -22.68 1.99
C GLU A 268 0.63 -21.92 0.68
N GLN A 269 -0.29 -22.46 -0.11
CA GLN A 269 -0.76 -21.81 -1.34
C GLN A 269 -1.44 -20.47 -1.08
N LEU A 270 -2.23 -20.33 -0.01
CA LEU A 270 -2.83 -19.05 0.37
C LEU A 270 -1.76 -18.02 0.77
N ALA A 271 -0.70 -18.46 1.47
CA ALA A 271 0.44 -17.62 1.82
C ALA A 271 1.27 -17.21 0.58
N GLU A 272 1.56 -18.14 -0.32
CA GLU A 272 2.22 -17.86 -1.60
C GLU A 272 1.40 -16.88 -2.45
N LYS A 273 0.08 -17.08 -2.53
CA LYS A 273 -0.84 -16.21 -3.28
C LYS A 273 -0.85 -14.81 -2.69
N SER A 274 -0.94 -14.66 -1.37
CA SER A 274 -0.93 -13.34 -0.73
C SER A 274 0.41 -12.64 -0.90
N ALA A 275 1.54 -13.35 -0.81
CA ALA A 275 2.87 -12.82 -1.04
C ALA A 275 3.05 -12.31 -2.48
N ARG A 276 2.63 -13.10 -3.48
CA ARG A 276 2.70 -12.70 -4.90
C ARG A 276 1.82 -11.49 -5.21
N LEU A 277 0.58 -11.48 -4.72
CA LEU A 277 -0.32 -10.33 -4.90
C LEU A 277 0.23 -9.06 -4.25
N THR A 278 0.86 -9.20 -3.07
CA THR A 278 1.53 -8.08 -2.40
C THR A 278 2.74 -7.60 -3.20
N ALA A 279 3.56 -8.51 -3.73
CA ALA A 279 4.70 -8.17 -4.59
C ALA A 279 4.24 -7.38 -5.83
N VAL A 280 3.27 -7.89 -6.58
CA VAL A 280 2.68 -7.20 -7.74
C VAL A 280 2.14 -5.82 -7.35
N SER A 281 1.41 -5.71 -6.24
CA SER A 281 0.88 -4.44 -5.75
C SER A 281 2.01 -3.44 -5.45
N THR A 282 3.06 -3.87 -4.75
CA THR A 282 4.19 -2.99 -4.40
C THR A 282 5.03 -2.57 -5.61
N GLU A 283 5.25 -3.47 -6.56
CA GLU A 283 5.95 -3.15 -7.82
C GLU A 283 5.16 -2.14 -8.65
N MET A 284 3.84 -2.34 -8.76
CA MET A 284 2.95 -1.42 -9.46
C MET A 284 2.93 -0.05 -8.78
N GLN A 285 2.81 0.01 -7.45
CA GLN A 285 2.87 1.26 -6.70
C GLN A 285 4.20 1.99 -6.87
N LYS A 286 5.33 1.26 -6.91
CA LYS A 286 6.65 1.86 -7.20
C LYS A 286 6.68 2.48 -8.59
N LYS A 287 6.25 1.74 -9.62
CA LYS A 287 6.13 2.25 -11.00
C LYS A 287 5.25 3.49 -11.07
N GLN A 288 4.11 3.49 -10.37
CA GLN A 288 3.23 4.66 -10.29
C GLN A 288 3.91 5.85 -9.62
N ALA A 289 4.63 5.64 -8.52
CA ALA A 289 5.33 6.72 -7.84
C ALA A 289 6.39 7.35 -8.75
N ASP A 290 7.10 6.54 -9.54
CA ASP A 290 8.09 7.02 -10.51
C ASP A 290 7.44 7.75 -11.70
N GLU A 291 6.36 7.21 -12.27
CA GLU A 291 5.56 7.86 -13.33
C GLU A 291 4.97 9.19 -12.86
N ARG A 292 4.44 9.23 -11.63
CA ARG A 292 3.90 10.43 -11.00
C ARG A 292 5.00 11.48 -10.79
N ARG A 293 6.15 11.10 -10.22
CA ARG A 293 7.28 12.03 -10.01
C ARG A 293 7.80 12.60 -11.33
N ALA A 294 7.90 11.79 -12.37
CA ALA A 294 8.31 12.24 -13.69
C ALA A 294 7.30 13.26 -14.26
N ALA A 295 6.01 12.96 -14.19
CA ALA A 295 4.95 13.88 -14.64
C ALA A 295 4.92 15.18 -13.82
N GLU A 296 5.04 15.10 -12.49
CA GLU A 296 5.12 16.27 -11.60
C GLU A 296 6.33 17.14 -11.95
N HIS A 297 7.51 16.56 -12.10
CA HIS A 297 8.73 17.28 -12.46
C HIS A 297 8.63 17.99 -13.81
N GLU A 298 8.06 17.34 -14.84
CA GLU A 298 7.82 17.97 -16.14
C GLU A 298 6.86 19.17 -16.06
N LEU A 299 5.78 19.02 -15.28
CA LEU A 299 4.75 20.05 -15.15
C LEU A 299 5.22 21.21 -14.27
N ASP A 300 5.96 20.92 -13.20
CA ASP A 300 6.57 21.93 -12.34
C ASP A 300 7.67 22.71 -13.07
N GLY A 301 8.42 22.07 -13.96
CA GLY A 301 9.35 22.76 -14.85
C GLY A 301 8.63 23.76 -15.78
N LYS A 302 7.47 23.38 -16.33
CA LYS A 302 6.65 24.26 -17.18
C LYS A 302 6.02 25.41 -16.39
N ILE A 303 5.49 25.13 -15.20
CA ILE A 303 4.93 26.15 -14.30
C ILE A 303 6.02 27.13 -13.88
N SER A 304 7.18 26.65 -13.44
CA SER A 304 8.31 27.51 -13.05
C SER A 304 8.80 28.39 -14.20
N ALA A 305 8.83 27.86 -15.43
CA ALA A 305 9.18 28.64 -16.61
C ALA A 305 8.12 29.72 -16.93
N ALA A 306 6.83 29.42 -16.76
CA ALA A 306 5.74 30.37 -16.94
C ALA A 306 5.74 31.45 -15.83
N GLU A 307 5.99 31.09 -14.58
CA GLU A 307 6.12 32.04 -13.46
C GLU A 307 7.31 32.98 -13.63
N LYS A 308 8.45 32.50 -14.15
CA LYS A 308 9.59 33.37 -14.51
C LYS A 308 9.25 34.36 -15.64
N LYS A 309 8.46 33.93 -16.63
CA LYS A 309 7.97 34.83 -17.69
C LYS A 309 6.98 35.86 -17.16
N LEU A 310 6.10 35.46 -16.25
CA LEU A 310 5.19 36.37 -15.56
C LEU A 310 5.96 37.44 -14.77
N ALA A 311 7.01 37.06 -14.03
CA ALA A 311 7.85 37.98 -13.26
C ALA A 311 8.62 39.01 -14.11
N SER A 312 8.74 38.79 -15.42
CA SER A 312 9.44 39.68 -16.37
C SER A 312 8.51 40.39 -17.36
N ALA A 313 7.19 40.21 -17.23
CA ALA A 313 6.19 40.78 -18.15
C ALA A 313 5.73 42.19 -17.74
N SER A 314 5.30 43.00 -18.72
CA SER A 314 4.69 44.31 -18.47
C SER A 314 3.25 44.18 -17.93
N GLU A 315 2.75 45.23 -17.26
CA GLU A 315 1.44 45.24 -16.59
C GLU A 315 0.25 44.85 -17.50
N GLU A 316 0.30 45.20 -18.79
CA GLU A 316 -0.75 44.85 -19.75
C GLU A 316 -0.84 43.34 -20.09
N ASN A 317 0.28 42.61 -19.97
CA ASN A 317 0.34 41.16 -20.25
C ASN A 317 0.30 40.31 -18.98
N ALA A 318 0.42 40.92 -17.80
CA ALA A 318 0.48 40.23 -16.51
C ALA A 318 -0.82 39.47 -16.20
N ALA A 319 -1.99 40.05 -16.52
CA ALA A 319 -3.28 39.40 -16.29
C ALA A 319 -3.43 38.09 -17.10
N GLN A 320 -3.03 38.09 -18.37
CA GLN A 320 -3.07 36.92 -19.24
C GLN A 320 -2.10 35.82 -18.75
N MET A 321 -0.89 36.20 -18.37
CA MET A 321 0.14 35.28 -17.87
C MET A 321 -0.23 34.66 -16.50
N ILE A 322 -0.98 35.38 -15.66
CA ILE A 322 -1.53 34.83 -14.40
C ILE A 322 -2.56 33.73 -14.71
N GLU A 323 -3.45 33.97 -15.68
CA GLU A 323 -4.44 32.98 -16.11
C GLU A 323 -3.76 31.74 -16.72
N ASP A 324 -2.70 31.92 -17.52
CA ASP A 324 -1.91 30.83 -18.09
C ASP A 324 -1.23 29.97 -17.01
N VAL A 325 -0.64 30.59 -15.98
CA VAL A 325 -0.05 29.87 -14.83
C VAL A 325 -1.14 29.10 -14.06
N ALA A 326 -2.32 29.69 -13.87
CA ALA A 326 -3.45 29.02 -13.23
C ALA A 326 -3.96 27.82 -14.05
N ASN A 327 -4.05 27.97 -15.37
CA ASN A 327 -4.43 26.89 -16.30
C ASN A 327 -3.40 25.75 -16.28
N LEU A 328 -2.10 26.06 -16.20
CA LEU A 328 -1.04 25.06 -16.07
C LEU A 328 -1.13 24.29 -14.74
N LYS A 329 -1.46 24.97 -13.64
CA LYS A 329 -1.70 24.32 -12.33
C LYS A 329 -2.93 23.40 -12.36
N GLN A 330 -4.03 23.82 -12.99
CA GLN A 330 -5.20 22.96 -13.18
C GLN A 330 -4.90 21.75 -14.09
N MET A 331 -4.13 21.95 -15.16
CA MET A 331 -3.65 20.86 -16.01
C MET A 331 -2.76 19.87 -15.26
N LYS A 332 -1.93 20.35 -14.32
CA LYS A 332 -1.13 19.49 -13.45
C LYS A 332 -2.02 18.60 -12.60
N GLU A 333 -2.98 19.19 -11.88
CA GLU A 333 -3.91 18.40 -11.06
C GLU A 333 -4.74 17.42 -11.89
N ALA A 334 -5.22 17.82 -13.07
CA ALA A 334 -5.99 16.94 -13.95
C ALA A 334 -5.18 15.74 -14.42
N LYS A 335 -3.92 15.95 -14.83
CA LYS A 335 -3.01 14.85 -15.23
C LYS A 335 -2.66 13.92 -14.07
N LEU A 336 -2.51 14.44 -12.86
CA LEU A 336 -2.26 13.60 -11.69
C LEU A 336 -3.47 12.72 -11.34
N ARG A 337 -4.69 13.28 -11.40
CA ARG A 337 -5.93 12.49 -11.25
C ARG A 337 -6.09 11.43 -12.34
N GLU A 338 -5.70 11.75 -13.57
CA GLU A 338 -5.71 10.79 -14.70
C GLU A 338 -4.71 9.65 -14.49
N LEU A 339 -3.50 9.95 -14.02
CA LEU A 339 -2.50 8.94 -13.66
C LEU A 339 -2.98 8.04 -12.51
N GLU A 340 -3.69 8.60 -11.52
CA GLU A 340 -4.29 7.82 -10.43
C GLU A 340 -5.42 6.90 -10.92
N ALA A 341 -6.30 7.39 -11.79
CA ALA A 341 -7.41 6.59 -12.35
C ALA A 341 -6.94 5.50 -13.32
N THR A 342 -5.92 5.77 -14.13
CA THR A 342 -5.31 4.75 -15.00
C THR A 342 -4.55 3.72 -14.19
N PHE A 343 -3.90 4.13 -13.10
CA PHE A 343 -3.20 3.22 -12.21
C PHE A 343 -4.14 2.25 -11.50
N SER A 344 -5.25 2.71 -10.94
CA SER A 344 -6.19 1.83 -10.22
C SER A 344 -6.69 0.70 -11.12
N LEU A 345 -7.01 1.01 -12.38
CA LEU A 345 -7.44 0.04 -13.37
C LEU A 345 -6.31 -0.93 -13.78
N LYS A 346 -5.09 -0.42 -14.00
CA LYS A 346 -3.91 -1.26 -14.28
C LYS A 346 -3.56 -2.18 -13.10
N LEU A 347 -3.67 -1.68 -11.87
CA LEU A 347 -3.42 -2.46 -10.65
C LEU A 347 -4.45 -3.57 -10.50
N GLU A 348 -5.74 -3.26 -10.65
CA GLU A 348 -6.82 -4.25 -10.56
C GLU A 348 -6.67 -5.33 -11.65
N SER A 349 -6.39 -4.91 -12.89
CA SER A 349 -6.06 -5.81 -14.00
C SER A 349 -4.88 -6.73 -13.66
N ALA A 350 -3.76 -6.17 -13.23
CA ALA A 350 -2.56 -6.95 -12.90
C ALA A 350 -2.82 -7.96 -11.78
N LEU A 351 -3.58 -7.57 -10.75
CA LEU A 351 -3.96 -8.47 -9.66
C LEU A 351 -4.91 -9.58 -10.12
N GLN A 352 -5.86 -9.29 -11.03
CA GLN A 352 -6.77 -10.31 -11.56
C GLN A 352 -6.04 -11.31 -12.47
N VAL A 353 -5.12 -10.84 -13.33
CA VAL A 353 -4.26 -11.70 -14.15
C VAL A 353 -3.42 -12.61 -13.26
N GLU A 354 -2.78 -12.06 -12.22
CA GLU A 354 -1.96 -12.85 -11.30
C GLU A 354 -2.79 -13.89 -10.53
N ARG A 355 -4.02 -13.55 -10.10
CA ARG A 355 -4.95 -14.50 -9.47
C ARG A 355 -5.27 -15.67 -10.40
N LEU A 356 -5.60 -15.40 -11.67
CA LEU A 356 -5.92 -16.45 -12.63
C LEU A 356 -4.71 -17.28 -13.07
N ALA A 357 -3.50 -16.71 -13.02
CA ALA A 357 -2.29 -17.47 -13.30
C ALA A 357 -1.96 -18.45 -12.16
N ILE A 358 -2.16 -18.04 -10.92
CA ILE A 358 -1.79 -18.83 -9.73
C ILE A 358 -2.83 -19.92 -9.40
N GLU A 359 -4.12 -19.60 -9.42
CA GLU A 359 -5.20 -20.52 -9.03
C GLU A 359 -5.15 -21.90 -9.71
N PRO A 360 -4.98 -22.04 -11.03
CA PRO A 360 -4.93 -23.35 -11.67
C PRO A 360 -3.67 -24.14 -11.30
N VAL A 361 -2.53 -23.47 -11.13
CA VAL A 361 -1.27 -24.12 -10.72
C VAL A 361 -1.38 -24.66 -9.29
N GLN A 362 -2.01 -23.89 -8.41
CA GLN A 362 -2.25 -24.28 -7.02
C GLN A 362 -3.24 -25.45 -6.92
N ALA A 363 -4.37 -25.37 -7.63
CA ALA A 363 -5.34 -26.45 -7.69
C ALA A 363 -4.72 -27.75 -8.25
N GLU A 364 -3.90 -27.65 -9.30
CA GLU A 364 -3.22 -28.79 -9.91
C GLU A 364 -2.24 -29.49 -8.95
N ARG A 365 -1.51 -28.74 -8.10
CA ARG A 365 -0.69 -29.34 -7.04
C ARG A 365 -1.52 -30.12 -6.03
N VAL A 366 -2.67 -29.59 -5.60
CA VAL A 366 -3.57 -30.29 -4.65
C VAL A 366 -4.11 -31.58 -5.28
N PHE A 367 -4.53 -31.53 -6.55
CA PHE A 367 -4.99 -32.71 -7.26
C PHE A 367 -3.90 -33.79 -7.41
N GLN A 368 -2.64 -33.39 -7.65
CA GLN A 368 -1.52 -34.34 -7.71
C GLN A 368 -1.31 -35.05 -6.37
N ILE A 369 -1.28 -34.30 -5.26
CA ILE A 369 -1.14 -34.86 -3.91
C ILE A 369 -2.27 -35.85 -3.60
N GLN A 370 -3.52 -35.45 -3.90
CA GLN A 370 -4.67 -36.33 -3.71
C GLN A 370 -4.57 -37.60 -4.56
N GLN A 371 -4.17 -37.48 -5.83
CA GLN A 371 -4.05 -38.63 -6.73
C GLN A 371 -2.94 -39.61 -6.28
N GLU A 372 -1.78 -39.10 -5.88
CA GLU A 372 -0.67 -39.91 -5.37
C GLU A 372 -1.03 -40.62 -4.06
N SER A 373 -1.68 -39.91 -3.14
CA SER A 373 -2.09 -40.47 -1.85
C SER A 373 -3.18 -41.54 -2.01
N LEU A 374 -4.20 -41.31 -2.84
CA LEU A 374 -5.22 -42.32 -3.13
C LEU A 374 -4.62 -43.54 -3.84
N LYS A 375 -3.67 -43.35 -4.75
CA LYS A 375 -2.94 -44.46 -5.39
C LYS A 375 -2.17 -45.30 -4.36
N ASN A 376 -1.56 -44.65 -3.37
CA ASN A 376 -0.89 -45.33 -2.26
C ASN A 376 -1.90 -46.09 -1.37
N MET A 377 -3.07 -45.51 -1.08
CA MET A 377 -4.16 -46.20 -0.36
C MET A 377 -4.62 -47.46 -1.09
N VAL A 378 -4.86 -47.39 -2.41
CA VAL A 378 -5.21 -48.57 -3.22
C VAL A 378 -4.11 -49.64 -3.15
N LYS A 379 -2.83 -49.23 -3.19
CA LYS A 379 -1.70 -50.16 -3.11
C LYS A 379 -1.66 -50.89 -1.76
N VAL A 380 -1.80 -50.15 -0.66
CA VAL A 380 -1.73 -50.69 0.71
C VAL A 380 -2.94 -51.58 1.01
N LEU A 381 -4.16 -51.12 0.70
CA LEU A 381 -5.36 -51.96 0.87
C LEU A 381 -5.36 -53.18 -0.05
N GLY A 382 -4.72 -53.08 -1.22
CA GLY A 382 -4.55 -54.17 -2.18
C GLY A 382 -3.84 -55.40 -1.59
N GLU A 383 -2.95 -55.23 -0.61
CA GLU A 383 -2.31 -56.35 0.10
C GLU A 383 -3.35 -57.25 0.79
N PHE A 384 -4.41 -56.64 1.35
CA PHE A 384 -5.49 -57.34 2.05
C PHE A 384 -6.60 -57.82 1.12
N VAL A 385 -6.78 -57.17 -0.03
CA VAL A 385 -7.70 -57.64 -1.08
C VAL A 385 -7.26 -58.99 -1.64
N VAL A 386 -5.95 -59.21 -1.80
CA VAL A 386 -5.41 -60.52 -2.23
C VAL A 386 -5.74 -61.64 -1.23
N LEU A 387 -5.95 -61.29 0.05
CA LEU A 387 -6.37 -62.20 1.11
C LEU A 387 -7.89 -62.44 1.15
N ASN A 388 -8.65 -61.91 0.19
CA ASN A 388 -10.12 -61.96 0.11
C ASN A 388 -10.85 -61.34 1.32
N ASP A 389 -10.25 -60.33 1.97
CA ASP A 389 -10.93 -59.61 3.06
C ASP A 389 -12.07 -58.71 2.51
N PRO A 390 -13.32 -58.89 2.96
CA PRO A 390 -14.47 -58.17 2.42
C PRO A 390 -14.44 -56.66 2.72
N THR A 391 -13.82 -56.26 3.84
CA THR A 391 -13.71 -54.85 4.25
C THR A 391 -12.65 -54.14 3.42
N ALA A 392 -11.52 -54.79 3.16
CA ALA A 392 -10.49 -54.28 2.26
C ALA A 392 -10.99 -54.10 0.82
N ILE A 393 -11.80 -55.04 0.31
CA ILE A 393 -12.44 -54.93 -1.01
C ILE A 393 -13.34 -53.70 -1.06
N GLY A 394 -14.26 -53.57 -0.09
CA GLY A 394 -15.19 -52.44 -0.04
C GLY A 394 -14.50 -51.08 0.08
N LEU A 395 -13.46 -50.97 0.91
CA LEU A 395 -12.69 -49.73 1.06
C LEU A 395 -11.86 -49.43 -0.20
N THR A 396 -11.25 -50.43 -0.82
CA THR A 396 -10.49 -50.25 -2.06
C THR A 396 -11.37 -49.71 -3.19
N ASP A 397 -12.60 -50.21 -3.31
CA ASP A 397 -13.56 -49.73 -4.32
C ASP A 397 -14.01 -48.29 -4.02
N GLN A 398 -14.20 -47.92 -2.75
CA GLN A 398 -14.47 -46.53 -2.35
C GLN A 398 -13.32 -45.59 -2.73
N VAL A 399 -12.06 -46.00 -2.48
CA VAL A 399 -10.87 -45.21 -2.84
C VAL A 399 -10.74 -45.08 -4.35
N LYS A 400 -10.99 -46.14 -5.14
CA LYS A 400 -11.01 -46.08 -6.60
C LYS A 400 -12.11 -45.15 -7.14
N GLN A 401 -13.30 -45.18 -6.54
CA GLN A 401 -14.37 -44.25 -6.89
C GLN A 401 -13.98 -42.80 -6.59
N ALA A 402 -13.33 -42.55 -5.44
CA ALA A 402 -12.81 -41.23 -5.10
C ALA A 402 -11.74 -40.77 -6.11
N GLN A 403 -10.84 -41.67 -6.52
CA GLN A 403 -9.82 -41.36 -7.53
C GLN A 403 -10.44 -40.94 -8.87
N ALA A 404 -11.45 -41.68 -9.35
CA ALA A 404 -12.16 -41.32 -10.58
C ALA A 404 -12.90 -39.97 -10.47
N ARG A 405 -13.48 -39.66 -9.30
CA ARG A 405 -14.11 -38.35 -9.04
C ARG A 405 -13.09 -37.21 -9.12
N ILE A 406 -11.92 -37.38 -8.51
CA ILE A 406 -10.85 -36.37 -8.53
C ILE A 406 -10.32 -36.15 -9.94
N GLU A 407 -10.18 -37.20 -10.75
CA GLU A 407 -9.78 -37.05 -12.16
C GLU A 407 -10.81 -36.26 -12.98
N MET A 408 -12.10 -36.51 -12.76
CA MET A 408 -13.16 -35.70 -13.36
C MET A 408 -13.13 -34.24 -12.87
N GLU A 409 -12.98 -34.00 -11.57
CA GLU A 409 -12.89 -32.64 -11.01
C GLU A 409 -11.68 -31.86 -11.54
N ARG A 410 -10.52 -32.52 -11.66
CA ARG A 410 -9.31 -31.95 -12.27
C ARG A 410 -9.55 -31.54 -13.72
N SER A 411 -10.25 -32.37 -14.51
CA SER A 411 -10.59 -32.03 -15.90
C SER A 411 -11.53 -30.81 -16.00
N ARG A 412 -12.59 -30.79 -15.17
CA ARG A 412 -13.53 -29.65 -15.08
C ARG A 412 -12.84 -28.36 -14.64
N MET A 413 -11.91 -28.44 -13.70
CA MET A 413 -11.15 -27.26 -13.26
C MET A 413 -10.28 -26.66 -14.35
N LYS A 414 -9.69 -27.49 -15.22
CA LYS A 414 -8.94 -27.01 -16.39
C LYS A 414 -9.83 -26.27 -17.38
N GLU A 415 -11.05 -26.78 -17.62
CA GLU A 415 -12.05 -26.12 -18.47
C GLU A 415 -12.50 -24.77 -17.88
N ILE A 416 -12.83 -24.74 -16.58
CA ILE A 416 -13.24 -23.52 -15.87
C ILE A 416 -12.12 -22.46 -15.89
N ALA A 417 -10.87 -22.88 -15.66
CA ALA A 417 -9.72 -21.97 -15.73
C ALA A 417 -9.56 -21.38 -17.14
N GLY A 418 -9.71 -22.19 -18.19
CA GLY A 418 -9.69 -21.73 -19.58
C GLY A 418 -10.78 -20.70 -19.87
N MET A 419 -12.02 -20.94 -19.41
CA MET A 419 -13.12 -19.98 -19.55
C MET A 419 -12.85 -18.65 -18.84
N LYS A 420 -12.39 -18.69 -17.59
CA LYS A 420 -12.07 -17.47 -16.81
C LYS A 420 -11.02 -16.60 -17.47
N VAL A 421 -10.00 -17.19 -18.10
CA VAL A 421 -8.97 -16.44 -18.83
C VAL A 421 -9.55 -15.72 -20.04
N LEU A 422 -10.45 -16.36 -20.79
CA LEU A 422 -11.13 -15.75 -21.93
C LEU A 422 -12.06 -14.61 -21.49
N ASP A 423 -12.79 -14.80 -20.38
CA ASP A 423 -13.68 -13.77 -19.83
C ASP A 423 -12.90 -12.54 -19.33
N LEU A 424 -11.74 -12.74 -18.68
CA LEU A 424 -10.90 -11.61 -18.28
C LEU A 424 -10.32 -10.87 -19.49
N ASP A 425 -9.81 -11.56 -20.52
CA ASP A 425 -9.30 -10.89 -21.72
C ASP A 425 -10.40 -10.02 -22.38
N LYS A 426 -11.65 -10.51 -22.37
CA LYS A 426 -12.80 -9.73 -22.85
C LYS A 426 -13.08 -8.50 -21.97
N ILE A 427 -13.15 -8.66 -20.65
CA ILE A 427 -13.42 -7.56 -19.70
C ILE A 427 -12.31 -6.50 -19.77
N LEU A 428 -11.04 -6.91 -19.88
CA LEU A 428 -9.91 -6.00 -19.98
C LEU A 428 -9.97 -5.18 -21.28
N LYS A 429 -10.27 -5.81 -22.42
CA LYS A 429 -10.46 -5.11 -23.69
C LYS A 429 -11.61 -4.09 -23.63
N GLU A 430 -12.73 -4.45 -23.00
CA GLU A 430 -13.87 -3.55 -22.81
C GLU A 430 -13.50 -2.36 -21.91
N LYS A 431 -12.82 -2.60 -20.79
CA LYS A 431 -12.38 -1.56 -19.85
C LYS A 431 -11.33 -0.63 -20.44
N GLU A 432 -10.37 -1.16 -21.19
CA GLU A 432 -9.40 -0.35 -21.93
C GLU A 432 -10.09 0.53 -22.99
N ALA A 433 -11.09 0.00 -23.69
CA ALA A 433 -11.84 0.76 -24.67
C ALA A 433 -12.70 1.87 -24.03
N GLU A 434 -13.33 1.60 -22.88
CA GLU A 434 -14.07 2.59 -22.08
C GLU A 434 -13.15 3.73 -21.62
N LEU A 435 -11.98 3.39 -21.07
CA LEU A 435 -11.04 4.37 -20.56
C LEU A 435 -10.45 5.21 -21.69
N LYS A 436 -10.10 4.62 -22.84
CA LYS A 436 -9.68 5.35 -24.05
C LYS A 436 -10.76 6.35 -24.51
N LYS A 437 -12.03 5.94 -24.55
CA LYS A 437 -13.14 6.84 -24.89
C LYS A 437 -13.27 8.02 -23.92
N GLN A 438 -13.15 7.76 -22.61
CA GLN A 438 -13.20 8.82 -21.59
C GLN A 438 -12.02 9.80 -21.73
N MET A 439 -10.82 9.31 -22.00
CA MET A 439 -9.63 10.14 -22.24
C MET A 439 -9.75 10.95 -23.53
N GLU A 440 -10.23 10.35 -24.61
CA GLU A 440 -10.47 11.06 -25.87
C GLU A 440 -11.50 12.18 -25.70
N ALA A 441 -12.56 11.94 -24.94
CA ALA A 441 -13.57 12.95 -24.62
C ALA A 441 -13.02 14.10 -23.76
N SER A 442 -12.18 13.80 -22.75
CA SER A 442 -11.59 14.83 -21.88
C SER A 442 -10.57 15.69 -22.64
N ILE A 443 -9.74 15.08 -23.48
CA ILE A 443 -8.78 15.79 -24.35
C ILE A 443 -9.53 16.65 -25.38
N ALA A 444 -10.61 16.14 -25.97
CA ALA A 444 -11.43 16.90 -26.90
C ALA A 444 -12.03 18.14 -26.22
N ALA A 445 -12.58 18.02 -25.02
CA ALA A 445 -13.14 19.13 -24.26
C ALA A 445 -12.08 20.20 -23.90
N LEU A 446 -10.87 19.79 -23.52
CA LEU A 446 -9.77 20.73 -23.25
C LEU A 446 -9.31 21.45 -24.52
N ARG A 447 -9.20 20.74 -25.65
CA ARG A 447 -8.84 21.35 -26.95
C ARG A 447 -9.90 22.34 -27.41
N GLU A 448 -11.17 22.07 -27.16
CA GLU A 448 -12.27 22.97 -27.50
C GLU A 448 -12.23 24.25 -26.65
N LYS A 449 -11.96 24.14 -25.35
CA LYS A 449 -11.74 25.31 -24.47
C LYS A 449 -10.56 26.16 -24.92
N LEU A 450 -9.46 25.53 -25.32
CA LEU A 450 -8.25 26.21 -25.76
C LEU A 450 -8.46 26.93 -27.12
N LYS A 451 -9.21 26.32 -28.04
CA LYS A 451 -9.64 26.99 -29.28
C LYS A 451 -10.57 28.16 -29.00
N ALA A 452 -11.54 28.00 -28.10
CA ALA A 452 -12.44 29.08 -27.73
C ALA A 452 -11.69 30.27 -27.09
N GLN A 453 -10.62 30.02 -26.35
CA GLN A 453 -9.72 31.08 -25.85
C GLN A 453 -8.96 31.78 -26.99
N GLN A 454 -8.36 31.02 -27.91
CA GLN A 454 -7.66 31.57 -29.07
C GLN A 454 -8.58 32.42 -29.95
N GLU A 455 -9.82 31.97 -30.19
CA GLU A 455 -10.82 32.73 -30.96
C GLU A 455 -11.21 34.04 -30.26
N ARG A 456 -11.31 34.04 -28.92
CA ARG A 456 -11.56 35.26 -28.13
C ARG A 456 -10.38 36.23 -28.21
N GLU A 457 -9.15 35.74 -28.13
CA GLU A 457 -7.94 36.56 -28.29
C GLU A 457 -7.85 37.17 -29.70
N GLU A 458 -8.13 36.39 -30.74
CA GLU A 458 -8.20 36.89 -32.10
C GLU A 458 -9.29 37.94 -32.29
N GLN A 459 -10.46 37.76 -31.68
CA GLN A 459 -11.54 38.76 -31.70
C GLN A 459 -11.11 40.06 -31.03
N LEU A 460 -10.50 39.98 -29.85
CA LEU A 460 -9.95 41.15 -29.15
C LEU A 460 -8.87 41.87 -29.97
N GLN A 461 -8.00 41.14 -30.66
CA GLN A 461 -7.00 41.74 -31.54
C GLN A 461 -7.63 42.42 -32.76
N ARG A 462 -8.66 41.79 -33.36
CA ARG A 462 -9.41 42.39 -34.48
C ARG A 462 -10.13 43.66 -34.05
N GLU A 463 -10.77 43.66 -32.88
CA GLU A 463 -11.44 44.85 -32.33
C GLU A 463 -10.45 45.99 -32.05
N LYS A 464 -9.29 45.69 -31.46
CA LYS A 464 -8.21 46.67 -31.25
C LYS A 464 -7.72 47.26 -32.59
N HIS A 465 -7.50 46.42 -33.60
CA HIS A 465 -7.08 46.86 -34.93
C HIS A 465 -8.16 47.71 -35.63
N GLU A 466 -9.44 47.34 -35.52
CA GLU A 466 -10.54 48.14 -36.06
C GLU A 466 -10.69 49.49 -35.36
N ALA A 467 -10.53 49.54 -34.04
CA ALA A 467 -10.55 50.77 -33.26
C ALA A 467 -9.40 51.71 -33.67
N GLU A 468 -8.20 51.17 -33.86
CA GLU A 468 -7.05 51.95 -34.34
C GLU A 468 -7.29 52.52 -35.75
N MET A 469 -7.87 51.71 -36.64
CA MET A 469 -8.22 52.15 -38.00
C MET A 469 -9.31 53.22 -37.99
N LYS A 470 -10.29 53.16 -37.09
CA LYS A 470 -11.30 54.22 -36.90
C LYS A 470 -10.65 55.51 -36.40
N LYS A 471 -9.76 55.43 -35.40
CA LYS A 471 -9.03 56.58 -34.86
C LYS A 471 -8.19 57.28 -35.94
N ARG A 472 -7.47 56.51 -36.77
CA ARG A 472 -6.71 57.07 -37.92
C ARG A 472 -7.62 57.78 -38.93
N LYS A 473 -8.82 57.27 -39.21
CA LYS A 473 -9.79 57.91 -40.12
C LYS A 473 -10.34 59.21 -39.51
N GLU A 474 -10.63 59.23 -38.22
CA GLU A 474 -11.10 60.42 -37.51
C GLU A 474 -10.02 61.52 -37.46
N GLU A 475 -8.77 61.14 -37.22
CA GLU A 475 -7.64 62.08 -37.27
C GLU A 475 -7.46 62.70 -38.67
N GLN A 476 -7.60 61.90 -39.73
CA GLN A 476 -7.55 62.42 -41.11
C GLN A 476 -8.71 63.38 -41.41
N ARG A 477 -9.93 63.07 -40.94
CA ARG A 477 -11.09 63.96 -41.07
C ARG A 477 -10.87 65.27 -40.31
N ALA A 478 -10.36 65.21 -39.08
CA ALA A 478 -10.04 66.39 -38.28
C ALA A 478 -8.97 67.28 -38.93
N ARG A 479 -7.95 66.67 -39.59
CA ARG A 479 -6.93 67.42 -40.35
C ARG A 479 -7.52 68.13 -41.57
N ARG A 480 -8.42 67.47 -42.32
CA ARG A 480 -9.12 68.07 -43.46
C ARG A 480 -10.04 69.22 -43.05
N LEU A 481 -10.78 69.06 -41.94
CA LEU A 481 -11.60 70.12 -41.37
C LEU A 481 -10.77 71.33 -40.91
N LYS A 482 -9.58 71.09 -40.32
CA LYS A 482 -8.64 72.17 -39.98
C LYS A 482 -8.09 72.89 -41.22
N GLN A 483 -7.84 72.17 -42.33
CA GLN A 483 -7.45 72.80 -43.60
C GLN A 483 -8.58 73.64 -44.19
N LEU A 484 -9.81 73.13 -44.22
CA LEU A 484 -10.99 73.87 -44.68
C LEU A 484 -11.21 75.15 -43.87
N ARG A 485 -11.14 75.09 -42.54
CA ARG A 485 -11.24 76.28 -41.68
C ARG A 485 -10.14 77.31 -41.93
N ARG A 486 -8.92 76.87 -42.29
CA ARG A 486 -7.82 77.78 -42.65
C ARG A 486 -8.07 78.49 -43.98
N MET A 487 -8.62 77.79 -44.97
CA MET A 487 -8.96 78.39 -46.27
C MET A 487 -10.07 79.44 -46.16
N ILE A 488 -11.07 79.19 -45.29
CA ILE A 488 -12.16 80.13 -45.02
C ILE A 488 -11.64 81.41 -44.34
N ASN A 489 -10.75 81.28 -43.35
CA ASN A 489 -10.19 82.46 -42.67
C ASN A 489 -9.24 83.31 -43.54
N SER A 490 -8.77 82.77 -44.68
CA SER A 490 -7.96 83.53 -45.65
C SER A 490 -8.78 84.24 -46.74
N ALA A 491 -10.09 84.02 -46.81
CA ALA A 491 -10.99 84.75 -47.68
C ALA A 491 -11.72 85.82 -46.85
N GLN A 492 -11.33 87.09 -46.98
CA GLN A 492 -12.19 88.17 -46.49
C GLN A 492 -13.39 88.36 -47.42
N PRO A 493 -14.53 88.81 -46.87
CA PRO A 493 -15.85 88.45 -47.37
C PRO A 493 -16.47 89.60 -48.17
N ASP A 494 -16.98 89.28 -49.36
CA ASP A 494 -18.04 90.05 -50.00
C ASP A 494 -19.20 89.05 -50.24
N ASP A 495 -20.27 89.21 -49.46
CA ASP A 495 -21.50 88.40 -49.37
C ASP A 495 -21.47 87.02 -48.64
N PRO A 496 -21.99 86.94 -47.40
CA PRO A 496 -22.14 85.67 -46.67
C PRO A 496 -23.24 84.74 -47.24
N GLU A 497 -24.27 85.27 -47.92
CA GLU A 497 -25.34 84.44 -48.50
C GLU A 497 -24.89 83.65 -49.75
N ALA A 498 -23.98 84.22 -50.56
CA ALA A 498 -23.46 83.55 -51.75
C ALA A 498 -22.48 82.42 -51.40
N ALA A 499 -21.71 82.56 -50.32
CA ALA A 499 -20.78 81.53 -49.84
C ALA A 499 -21.53 80.31 -49.30
N ASP A 500 -22.61 80.52 -48.53
CA ASP A 500 -23.43 79.43 -47.98
C ASP A 500 -24.18 78.64 -49.06
N ASP A 501 -24.65 79.29 -50.13
CA ASP A 501 -25.26 78.61 -51.27
C ASP A 501 -24.26 77.79 -52.09
N ILE A 502 -23.00 78.24 -52.18
CA ILE A 502 -21.92 77.46 -52.78
C ILE A 502 -21.55 76.27 -51.87
N PHE A 503 -21.48 76.46 -50.55
CA PHE A 503 -21.25 75.38 -49.58
C PHE A 503 -22.33 74.31 -49.63
N LYS A 504 -23.60 74.72 -49.73
CA LYS A 504 -24.74 73.81 -49.81
C LYS A 504 -24.73 73.02 -51.12
N LYS A 505 -24.40 73.65 -52.25
CA LYS A 505 -24.21 72.94 -53.52
C LYS A 505 -23.06 71.94 -53.47
N TYR A 506 -21.90 72.30 -52.91
CA TYR A 506 -20.79 71.37 -52.76
C TYR A 506 -21.07 70.24 -51.75
N GLN A 507 -21.83 70.49 -50.70
CA GLN A 507 -22.32 69.46 -49.78
C GLN A 507 -23.32 68.53 -50.47
N ASP A 508 -24.31 69.06 -51.17
CA ASP A 508 -25.31 68.28 -51.90
C ASP A 508 -24.66 67.43 -53.01
N ASP A 509 -23.67 67.98 -53.72
CA ASP A 509 -22.92 67.24 -54.75
C ASP A 509 -21.98 66.19 -54.13
N ALA A 510 -21.37 66.47 -52.98
CA ALA A 510 -20.58 65.48 -52.24
C ALA A 510 -21.46 64.35 -51.69
N GLU A 511 -22.64 64.66 -51.16
CA GLU A 511 -23.62 63.68 -50.68
C GLU A 511 -24.18 62.84 -51.83
N ARG A 512 -24.43 63.45 -53.00
CA ARG A 512 -24.83 62.72 -54.22
C ARG A 512 -23.72 61.79 -54.70
N LEU A 513 -22.46 62.22 -54.66
CA LEU A 513 -21.32 61.37 -55.02
C LEU A 513 -21.10 60.24 -54.01
N GLU A 514 -21.25 60.49 -52.70
CA GLU A 514 -21.20 59.45 -51.68
C GLU A 514 -22.36 58.46 -51.83
N ALA A 515 -23.58 58.92 -52.12
CA ALA A 515 -24.72 58.05 -52.40
C ALA A 515 -24.54 57.21 -53.67
N ALA A 516 -23.94 57.78 -54.72
CA ALA A 516 -23.59 57.06 -55.94
C ALA A 516 -22.49 56.00 -55.69
N LEU A 517 -21.46 56.34 -54.92
CA LEU A 517 -20.41 55.41 -54.51
C LEU A 517 -20.94 54.30 -53.59
N ALA A 518 -21.87 54.61 -52.69
CA ALA A 518 -22.52 53.63 -51.83
C ALA A 518 -23.38 52.66 -52.65
N LYS A 519 -24.12 53.16 -53.64
CA LYS A 519 -24.88 52.33 -54.59
C LYS A 519 -23.96 51.43 -55.42
N GLU A 520 -22.80 51.92 -55.86
CA GLU A 520 -21.85 51.05 -56.59
C GLU A 520 -21.16 50.03 -55.68
N ARG A 521 -20.79 50.38 -54.45
CA ARG A 521 -20.28 49.40 -53.48
C ARG A 521 -21.30 48.30 -53.19
N ALA A 522 -22.59 48.66 -53.05
CA ALA A 522 -23.67 47.69 -52.88
C ALA A 522 -23.83 46.78 -54.11
N ARG A 523 -23.73 47.33 -55.33
CA ARG A 523 -23.71 46.55 -56.57
C ARG A 523 -22.54 45.57 -56.63
N GLN A 524 -21.33 46.03 -56.34
CA GLN A 524 -20.12 45.20 -56.32
C GLN A 524 -20.23 44.07 -55.28
N HIS A 525 -20.76 44.38 -54.10
CA HIS A 525 -21.00 43.38 -53.06
C HIS A 525 -22.02 42.31 -53.50
N MET A 526 -23.13 42.72 -54.12
CA MET A 526 -24.13 41.79 -54.68
C MET A 526 -23.54 40.91 -55.79
N LEU A 527 -22.68 41.47 -56.65
CA LEU A 527 -21.97 40.74 -57.70
C LEU A 527 -21.00 39.71 -57.11
N LEU A 528 -20.22 40.08 -56.10
CA LEU A 528 -19.33 39.16 -55.37
C LEU A 528 -20.10 38.04 -54.69
N GLN A 529 -21.22 38.36 -54.03
CA GLN A 529 -22.07 37.37 -53.37
C GLN A 529 -22.68 36.40 -54.38
N SER A 530 -23.12 36.89 -55.55
CA SER A 530 -23.57 36.05 -56.66
C SER A 530 -22.46 35.13 -57.19
N GLN A 531 -21.24 35.64 -57.36
CA GLN A 531 -20.10 34.82 -57.80
C GLN A 531 -19.71 33.74 -56.77
N LEU A 532 -19.74 34.07 -55.48
CA LEU A 532 -19.50 33.10 -54.40
C LEU A 532 -20.58 32.01 -54.38
N PHE A 533 -21.85 32.40 -54.54
CA PHE A 533 -22.97 31.46 -54.63
C PHE A 533 -22.85 30.54 -55.86
N GLN A 534 -22.50 31.08 -57.03
CA GLN A 534 -22.23 30.28 -58.23
C GLN A 534 -21.04 29.32 -58.04
N ARG A 535 -19.97 29.76 -57.36
CA ARG A 535 -18.84 28.89 -57.02
C ARG A 535 -19.24 27.78 -56.06
N ALA A 536 -20.07 28.08 -55.06
CA ALA A 536 -20.62 27.09 -54.14
C ALA A 536 -21.46 26.04 -54.88
N ASN A 537 -22.39 26.46 -55.75
CA ASN A 537 -23.21 25.55 -56.54
C ASN A 537 -22.37 24.69 -57.50
N ARG A 538 -21.31 25.25 -58.11
CA ARG A 538 -20.38 24.47 -58.95
C ARG A 538 -19.55 23.46 -58.15
N LYS A 539 -19.26 23.73 -56.87
CA LYS A 539 -18.62 22.75 -55.97
C LYS A 539 -19.61 21.66 -55.57
N GLU A 540 -20.85 22.01 -55.24
CA GLU A 540 -21.91 21.06 -54.89
C GLU A 540 -22.24 20.12 -56.06
N HIS A 541 -22.34 20.65 -57.29
CA HIS A 541 -22.52 19.82 -58.49
C HIS A 541 -21.35 18.86 -58.73
N ARG A 542 -20.11 19.31 -58.52
CA ARG A 542 -18.93 18.42 -58.63
C ARG A 542 -18.96 17.32 -57.57
N LEU A 543 -19.30 17.65 -56.33
CA LEU A 543 -19.46 16.65 -55.26
C LEU A 543 -20.59 15.66 -55.53
N ARG A 544 -21.71 16.10 -56.13
CA ARG A 544 -22.78 15.18 -56.58
C ARG A 544 -22.32 14.26 -57.71
N GLN A 545 -21.61 14.77 -58.71
CA GLN A 545 -21.04 13.95 -59.79
C GLN A 545 -19.99 12.95 -59.27
N GLU A 546 -19.11 13.36 -58.34
CA GLU A 546 -18.15 12.47 -57.70
C GLU A 546 -18.83 11.40 -56.82
N GLY A 547 -19.95 11.77 -56.15
CA GLY A 547 -20.80 10.84 -55.41
C GLY A 547 -21.52 9.82 -56.30
N GLU A 548 -21.98 10.24 -57.48
CA GLU A 548 -22.59 9.35 -58.49
C GLU A 548 -21.56 8.46 -59.17
N VAL A 549 -20.33 8.93 -59.44
CA VAL A 549 -19.24 8.08 -59.97
C VAL A 549 -18.80 7.03 -58.94
N ARG A 550 -18.84 7.35 -57.63
CA ARG A 550 -18.61 6.34 -56.57
C ARG A 550 -19.75 5.33 -56.46
N ARG A 551 -21.02 5.73 -56.66
CA ARG A 551 -22.16 4.78 -56.70
C ARG A 551 -22.18 3.95 -57.99
N GLY A 552 -21.77 4.51 -59.12
CA GLY A 552 -21.70 3.82 -60.42
C GLY A 552 -20.59 2.77 -60.50
N ARG A 553 -19.47 2.93 -59.77
CA ARG A 553 -18.41 1.91 -59.69
C ARG A 553 -18.75 0.70 -58.81
N HIS A 554 -19.81 0.77 -57.99
CA HIS A 554 -20.28 -0.37 -57.19
C HIS A 554 -21.33 -1.24 -57.88
N PHE A 555 -21.77 -0.90 -59.10
CA PHE A 555 -22.77 -1.66 -59.87
C PHE A 555 -22.23 -2.33 -61.15
N ALA A 556 -20.91 -2.46 -61.31
CA ALA A 556 -20.31 -3.32 -62.33
C ALA A 556 -19.85 -4.65 -61.69
N VAL A 557 -20.82 -5.49 -61.30
CA VAL A 557 -20.57 -6.90 -60.95
C VAL A 557 -20.45 -7.68 -62.26
N SER A 558 -19.26 -8.20 -62.52
CA SER A 558 -18.95 -9.17 -63.57
C SER A 558 -19.59 -10.53 -63.24
N PRO A 559 -20.37 -11.16 -64.15
CA PRO A 559 -20.92 -12.50 -63.92
C PRO A 559 -20.17 -13.53 -64.78
N TYR A 560 -18.95 -13.91 -64.39
CA TYR A 560 -18.31 -15.14 -64.88
C TYR A 560 -17.38 -15.73 -63.82
N ALA A 561 -17.89 -16.71 -63.08
CA ALA A 561 -17.08 -17.74 -62.42
C ALA A 561 -17.95 -18.96 -62.10
N SER A 562 -18.43 -19.62 -63.15
CA SER A 562 -18.81 -21.03 -63.09
C SER A 562 -17.56 -21.88 -63.37
N GLY A 563 -17.19 -22.80 -62.47
CA GLY A 563 -16.12 -23.75 -62.79
C GLY A 563 -15.54 -24.59 -61.65
N ARG A 564 -16.25 -25.67 -61.32
CA ARG A 564 -15.78 -27.05 -61.04
C ARG A 564 -14.68 -27.35 -59.98
N ILE A 565 -15.10 -28.29 -59.10
CA ILE A 565 -14.39 -29.30 -58.28
C ILE A 565 -13.73 -28.78 -57.00
#